data_AF-A0A7C3TXH5-F1
#
_entry.id   AF-A0A7C3TXH5-F1
#
_cell.length_a   1.000
_cell.length_b   1.000
_cell.length_c   1.000
_cell.angle_alpha   90.00
_cell.angle_beta   90.00
_cell.angle_gamma   90.00
#
_symmetry.space_group_name_H-M   'P 1'
#
loop_
_entity.id
_entity.type
_entity.pdbx_description
1 polymer ?
#
loop_
_entity_poly.entity_id
_entity_poly.type
_entity_poly.pdbx_seq_one_letter_code
_entity_poly.pdbx_strand_id
1 'polypeptide(L)'
;MKVELLSITPNPEKLIERAGRTCYLSLKRMKRGSEKAFIRMLIKRGHVSVLEHASATFIVSGASRAFTHQLVRHRLCSYSQQSQRYVDESSFRYIEPESIKNNKKAHDLFVNFMEEARKTYSELQRLGIKNEDARFVLPNAVESQIVVTANLRQWRHIIELRGDPSAQWEIRRFAIEVLRILKKHAPSVFSDLEIDEKNECVKKVPI
;
A
#
# COMPACT_ATOMS: atom_id res chain seq x y z
N MET A 1 9.23 -5.93 -4.36
CA MET A 1 8.58 -4.75 -3.77
C MET A 1 9.27 -4.39 -2.46
N LYS A 2 9.58 -3.12 -2.26
CA LYS A 2 10.08 -2.55 -1.02
C LYS A 2 9.05 -1.56 -0.49
N VAL A 3 8.64 -1.70 0.77
CA VAL A 3 7.67 -0.83 1.43
C VAL A 3 8.36 -0.19 2.63
N GLU A 4 8.42 1.12 2.67
CA GLU A 4 9.13 1.87 3.72
C GLU A 4 8.20 2.90 4.34
N LEU A 5 8.16 2.96 5.67
CA LEU A 5 7.45 4.00 6.40
C LEU A 5 8.27 5.29 6.36
N LEU A 6 7.72 6.33 5.72
CA LEU A 6 8.32 7.66 5.71
C LEU A 6 7.95 8.47 6.95
N SER A 7 6.70 8.36 7.39
CA SER A 7 6.19 9.12 8.53
C SER A 7 4.97 8.46 9.14
N ILE A 8 4.80 8.64 10.44
CA ILE A 8 3.57 8.36 11.17
C ILE A 8 3.35 9.44 12.21
N THR A 9 2.08 9.78 12.49
CA THR A 9 1.73 10.69 13.58
C THR A 9 2.43 10.27 14.88
N PRO A 10 3.19 11.16 15.55
CA PRO A 10 3.85 10.83 16.81
C PRO A 10 2.85 10.40 17.88
N ASN A 11 3.16 9.30 18.60
CA ASN A 11 2.29 8.73 19.63
C ASN A 11 0.83 8.53 19.13
N PRO A 12 0.61 7.80 18.03
CA PRO A 12 -0.69 7.79 17.34
C PRO A 12 -1.83 7.31 18.24
N GLU A 13 -1.59 6.30 19.09
CA GLU A 13 -2.61 5.76 19.99
C GLU A 13 -3.02 6.73 21.11
N LYS A 14 -2.06 7.53 21.62
CA LYS A 14 -2.37 8.56 22.63
C LYS A 14 -3.20 9.69 22.02
N LEU A 15 -2.92 10.07 20.77
CA LEU A 15 -3.73 11.05 20.04
C LEU A 15 -5.15 10.54 19.85
N ILE A 16 -5.31 9.29 19.41
CA ILE A 16 -6.61 8.64 19.21
C ILE A 16 -7.40 8.60 20.53
N GLU A 17 -6.76 8.21 21.64
CA GLU A 17 -7.43 8.20 22.95
C GLU A 17 -7.87 9.61 23.34
N ARG A 18 -7.01 10.62 23.20
CA ARG A 18 -7.35 12.01 23.51
C ARG A 18 -8.53 12.50 22.67
N ALA A 19 -8.52 12.22 21.38
CA ALA A 19 -9.61 12.60 20.48
C ALA A 19 -10.93 11.93 20.90
N GLY A 20 -10.93 10.61 21.08
CA GLY A 20 -12.14 9.88 21.50
C GLY A 20 -12.66 10.29 22.87
N ARG A 21 -11.79 10.62 23.83
CA ARG A 21 -12.20 11.09 25.15
C ARG A 21 -12.71 12.52 25.16
N THR A 22 -12.30 13.34 24.19
CA THR A 22 -12.78 14.73 24.03
C THR A 22 -14.29 14.75 23.76
N CYS A 23 -14.80 13.81 22.96
CA CYS A 23 -16.24 13.68 22.67
C CYS A 23 -17.13 13.51 23.91
N TYR A 24 -16.55 13.05 25.03
CA TYR A 24 -17.26 12.79 26.29
C TYR A 24 -16.63 13.52 27.49
N LEU A 25 -15.73 14.48 27.25
CA LEU A 25 -14.98 15.23 28.27
C LEU A 25 -14.37 14.33 29.37
N SER A 26 -13.90 13.14 28.98
CA SER A 26 -13.44 12.10 29.91
C SER A 26 -11.92 12.04 30.06
N LEU A 27 -11.23 13.15 29.77
CA LEU A 27 -9.77 13.26 29.76
C LEU A 27 -9.12 12.84 31.08
N LYS A 28 -9.79 13.05 32.22
CA LYS A 28 -9.35 12.58 33.54
C LYS A 28 -9.12 11.06 33.65
N ARG A 29 -9.64 10.27 32.71
CA ARG A 29 -9.44 8.82 32.64
C ARG A 29 -8.22 8.41 31.81
N MET A 30 -7.52 9.34 31.17
CA MET A 30 -6.24 9.06 30.49
C MET A 30 -5.17 8.76 31.53
N LYS A 31 -4.59 7.57 31.41
CA LYS A 31 -3.47 7.10 32.23
C LYS A 31 -2.43 6.50 31.31
N ARG A 32 -1.20 6.30 31.79
CA ARG A 32 -0.19 5.60 31.00
C ARG A 32 -0.69 4.20 30.62
N GLY A 33 -0.81 3.90 29.33
CA GLY A 33 -1.24 2.60 28.81
C GLY A 33 -2.76 2.42 28.67
N SER A 34 -3.58 3.42 29.01
CA SER A 34 -5.04 3.31 28.85
C SER A 34 -5.49 3.28 27.39
N GLU A 35 -4.66 3.76 26.46
CA GLU A 35 -4.92 3.81 25.03
C GLU A 35 -5.27 2.43 24.46
N LYS A 36 -4.60 1.37 24.93
CA LYS A 36 -4.79 0.01 24.43
C LYS A 36 -6.20 -0.51 24.66
N ALA A 37 -6.66 -0.45 25.91
CA ALA A 37 -8.00 -0.91 26.26
C ALA A 37 -9.08 -0.01 25.64
N PHE A 38 -8.82 1.30 25.57
CA PHE A 38 -9.74 2.28 25.00
C PHE A 38 -9.93 2.07 23.49
N ILE A 39 -8.85 1.94 22.73
CA ILE A 39 -8.89 1.73 21.26
C ILE A 39 -9.58 0.40 20.93
N ARG A 40 -9.25 -0.68 21.65
CA ARG A 40 -9.92 -1.99 21.44
C ARG A 40 -11.43 -1.92 21.65
N MET A 41 -11.87 -1.25 22.72
CA MET A 41 -13.29 -1.01 22.97
C MET A 41 -13.95 -0.21 21.84
N LEU A 42 -13.28 0.84 21.31
CA LEU A 42 -13.81 1.64 20.20
C LEU A 42 -13.98 0.80 18.93
N ILE A 43 -12.98 -0.01 18.58
CA ILE A 43 -13.04 -0.92 17.42
C ILE A 43 -14.20 -1.89 17.58
N LYS A 44 -14.32 -2.53 18.76
CA LYS A 44 -15.41 -3.49 19.06
C LYS A 44 -16.81 -2.88 18.94
N ARG A 45 -16.95 -1.59 19.28
CA ARG A 45 -18.22 -0.84 19.18
C ARG A 45 -18.46 -0.21 17.80
N GLY A 46 -17.52 -0.36 16.86
CA GLY A 46 -17.62 0.28 15.54
C GLY A 46 -17.38 1.79 15.54
N HIS A 47 -16.91 2.38 16.65
CA HIS A 47 -16.60 3.80 16.78
C HIS A 47 -15.23 4.13 16.16
N VAL A 48 -15.06 3.83 14.87
CA VAL A 48 -13.75 3.84 14.19
C VAL A 48 -13.37 5.20 13.58
N SER A 49 -14.26 6.20 13.58
CA SER A 49 -13.96 7.54 13.07
C SER A 49 -12.81 8.22 13.83
N VAL A 50 -12.68 7.95 15.13
CA VAL A 50 -11.58 8.48 15.97
C VAL A 50 -10.19 8.00 15.53
N LEU A 51 -10.11 6.90 14.77
CA LEU A 51 -8.85 6.39 14.21
C LEU A 51 -8.34 7.29 13.07
N GLU A 52 -9.18 8.17 12.53
CA GLU A 52 -8.83 9.07 11.41
C GLU A 52 -7.89 10.20 11.83
N HIS A 53 -7.74 10.47 13.14
CA HIS A 53 -6.86 11.54 13.64
C HIS A 53 -5.37 11.22 13.53
N ALA A 54 -4.99 9.95 13.33
CA ALA A 54 -3.62 9.54 13.12
C ALA A 54 -3.42 9.06 11.68
N SER A 55 -2.28 9.39 11.08
CA SER A 55 -1.95 9.07 9.69
C SER A 55 -0.55 8.48 9.57
N ALA A 56 -0.37 7.67 8.53
CA ALA A 56 0.91 7.10 8.14
C ALA A 56 1.14 7.27 6.64
N THR A 57 2.41 7.49 6.27
CA THR A 57 2.88 7.68 4.90
C THR A 57 3.92 6.63 4.56
N PHE A 58 3.72 5.94 3.45
CA PHE A 58 4.64 4.93 2.93
C PHE A 58 5.16 5.33 1.56
N ILE A 59 6.40 4.95 1.26
CA ILE A 59 6.91 4.86 -0.10
C ILE A 59 6.99 3.39 -0.50
N VAL A 60 6.57 3.11 -1.73
CA VAL A 60 6.59 1.78 -2.33
C VAL A 60 7.41 1.85 -3.62
N SER A 61 8.43 0.99 -3.73
CA SER A 61 9.23 0.79 -4.95
C SER A 61 9.26 -0.69 -5.35
N GLY A 62 9.71 -1.00 -6.57
CA GLY A 62 9.68 -2.38 -7.06
C GLY A 62 8.27 -2.94 -7.15
N ALA A 63 7.32 -2.13 -7.61
CA ALA A 63 5.91 -2.47 -7.76
C ALA A 63 5.42 -2.13 -9.18
N SER A 64 4.51 -2.92 -9.73
CA SER A 64 4.04 -2.76 -11.11
C SER A 64 3.05 -1.60 -11.29
N ARG A 65 2.90 -1.11 -12.53
CA ARG A 65 1.79 -0.20 -12.87
C ARG A 65 0.43 -0.84 -12.58
N ALA A 66 0.26 -2.14 -12.83
CA ALA A 66 -0.96 -2.88 -12.49
C ALA A 66 -1.30 -2.82 -10.99
N PHE A 67 -0.30 -2.94 -10.12
CA PHE A 67 -0.47 -2.75 -8.68
C PHE A 67 -0.91 -1.33 -8.35
N THR A 68 -0.20 -0.31 -8.86
CA THR A 68 -0.52 1.08 -8.54
C THR A 68 -1.92 1.46 -8.99
N HIS A 69 -2.38 0.93 -10.13
CA HIS A 69 -3.72 1.17 -10.65
C HIS A 69 -4.84 0.60 -9.76
N GLN A 70 -4.56 -0.47 -9.00
CA GLN A 70 -5.48 -0.97 -7.96
C GLN A 70 -5.40 -0.17 -6.66
N LEU A 71 -4.18 0.25 -6.27
CA LEU A 71 -3.94 1.00 -5.05
C LEU A 71 -4.66 2.35 -5.09
N VAL A 72 -4.52 3.11 -6.19
CA VAL A 72 -5.12 4.46 -6.32
C VAL A 72 -6.66 4.48 -6.36
N ARG A 73 -7.32 3.31 -6.43
CA ARG A 73 -8.78 3.19 -6.29
C ARG A 73 -9.25 3.49 -4.86
N HIS A 74 -8.35 3.45 -3.89
CA HIS A 74 -8.61 3.85 -2.52
C HIS A 74 -8.56 5.37 -2.40
N ARG A 75 -9.75 6.00 -2.35
CA ARG A 75 -9.91 7.47 -2.53
C ARG A 75 -9.58 8.29 -1.29
N LEU A 76 -9.64 7.72 -0.08
CA LEU A 76 -9.35 8.44 1.17
C LEU A 76 -7.84 8.44 1.47
N CYS A 77 -7.05 8.66 0.45
CA CYS A 77 -5.59 8.64 0.47
C CYS A 77 -5.04 9.82 -0.32
N SER A 78 -3.78 10.16 -0.08
CA SER A 78 -3.00 11.09 -0.91
C SER A 78 -1.88 10.32 -1.60
N TYR A 79 -1.66 10.59 -2.89
CA TYR A 79 -0.69 9.87 -3.71
C TYR A 79 0.32 10.82 -4.37
N SER A 80 1.56 10.36 -4.51
CA SER A 80 2.54 10.96 -5.41
C SER A 80 3.28 9.84 -6.12
N GLN A 81 3.13 9.77 -7.44
CA GLN A 81 3.61 8.63 -8.23
C GLN A 81 4.59 9.08 -9.30
N GLN A 82 5.61 8.26 -9.55
CA GLN A 82 6.52 8.43 -10.69
C GLN A 82 5.72 8.62 -11.99
N SER A 83 5.96 9.73 -12.68
CA SER A 83 5.24 10.10 -13.90
C SER A 83 5.99 9.64 -15.15
N GLN A 84 5.36 8.77 -15.95
CA GLN A 84 5.87 8.39 -17.28
C GLN A 84 5.77 9.53 -18.31
N ARG A 85 5.23 10.70 -17.95
CA ARG A 85 5.26 11.90 -18.81
C ARG A 85 6.59 12.64 -18.68
N TYR A 86 7.27 12.50 -17.55
CA TYR A 86 8.45 13.30 -17.20
C TYR A 86 9.70 12.45 -17.00
N VAL A 87 9.55 11.24 -16.45
CA VAL A 87 10.67 10.30 -16.29
C VAL A 87 10.85 9.56 -17.60
N ASP A 88 12.10 9.44 -18.04
CA ASP A 88 12.48 8.60 -19.17
C ASP A 88 12.42 7.13 -18.77
N GLU A 89 11.70 6.34 -19.55
CA GLU A 89 11.47 4.91 -19.32
C GLU A 89 12.22 4.05 -20.35
N SER A 90 13.18 4.60 -21.09
CA SER A 90 13.98 3.87 -22.09
C SER A 90 14.65 2.60 -21.53
N SER A 91 15.02 2.63 -20.24
CA SER A 91 15.57 1.51 -19.49
C SER A 91 14.65 1.03 -18.37
N PHE A 92 13.32 1.02 -18.59
CA PHE A 92 12.36 0.66 -17.54
C PHE A 92 12.65 -0.74 -16.96
N ARG A 93 12.48 -0.90 -15.65
CA ARG A 93 12.42 -2.20 -14.99
C ARG A 93 10.99 -2.71 -14.98
N TYR A 94 10.79 -4.00 -14.76
CA TYR A 94 9.46 -4.61 -14.74
C TYR A 94 9.33 -5.66 -13.63
N ILE A 95 8.08 -5.95 -13.26
CA ILE A 95 7.72 -6.99 -12.31
C ILE A 95 7.22 -8.21 -13.07
N GLU A 96 7.94 -9.33 -12.92
CA GLU A 96 7.54 -10.61 -13.48
C GLU A 96 6.78 -11.44 -12.42
N PRO A 97 5.53 -11.87 -12.69
CA PRO A 97 4.81 -12.79 -11.81
C PRO A 97 5.49 -14.16 -11.70
N GLU A 98 5.47 -14.76 -10.50
CA GLU A 98 6.04 -16.10 -10.26
C GLU A 98 5.45 -17.19 -11.16
N SER A 99 4.16 -17.08 -11.53
CA SER A 99 3.53 -18.04 -12.46
C SER A 99 4.09 -17.97 -13.88
N ILE A 100 4.63 -16.82 -14.29
CA ILE A 100 5.33 -16.64 -15.57
C ILE A 100 6.77 -17.13 -15.41
N LYS A 101 7.47 -16.65 -14.38
CA LYS A 101 8.87 -16.97 -14.09
C LYS A 101 9.14 -18.48 -13.94
N ASN A 102 8.22 -19.20 -13.30
CA ASN A 102 8.36 -20.64 -13.06
C ASN A 102 7.97 -21.51 -14.27
N ASN A 103 7.53 -20.91 -15.38
CA ASN A 103 7.30 -21.59 -16.63
C ASN A 103 8.28 -21.07 -17.68
N LYS A 104 9.29 -21.89 -18.02
CA LYS A 104 10.37 -21.47 -18.94
C LYS A 104 9.85 -20.84 -20.24
N LYS A 105 8.84 -21.43 -20.88
CA LYS A 105 8.29 -20.90 -22.14
C LYS A 105 7.60 -19.55 -21.94
N ALA A 106 6.87 -19.39 -20.84
CA ALA A 106 6.21 -18.13 -20.51
C ALA A 106 7.22 -17.04 -20.12
N HIS A 107 8.25 -17.40 -19.36
CA HIS A 107 9.37 -16.52 -19.01
C HIS A 107 10.06 -15.99 -20.27
N ASP A 108 10.50 -16.89 -21.17
CA ASP A 108 11.20 -16.51 -22.40
C ASP A 108 10.31 -15.58 -23.26
N LEU A 109 9.02 -15.90 -23.42
CA LEU A 109 8.06 -15.06 -24.14
C LEU A 109 7.91 -13.67 -23.51
N PHE A 110 7.78 -13.62 -22.18
CA PHE A 110 7.58 -12.38 -21.43
C PHE A 110 8.82 -11.48 -21.49
N VAL A 111 10.01 -12.02 -21.27
CA VAL A 111 11.27 -11.27 -21.33
C VAL A 111 11.50 -10.72 -22.73
N ASN A 112 11.31 -11.54 -23.77
CA ASN A 112 11.44 -11.08 -25.16
C ASN A 112 10.50 -9.91 -25.48
N PHE A 113 9.23 -10.00 -25.07
CA PHE A 113 8.28 -8.91 -25.24
C PHE A 113 8.68 -7.64 -24.48
N MET A 114 9.23 -7.75 -23.27
CA MET A 114 9.72 -6.59 -22.52
C MET A 114 10.88 -5.89 -23.25
N GLU A 115 11.80 -6.64 -23.85
CA GLU A 115 12.88 -6.05 -24.67
C GLU A 115 12.34 -5.39 -25.95
N GLU A 116 11.36 -5.99 -26.61
CA GLU A 116 10.68 -5.38 -27.76
C GLU A 116 9.97 -4.07 -27.37
N ALA A 117 9.30 -4.03 -26.23
CA ALA A 117 8.65 -2.84 -25.73
C ALA A 117 9.66 -1.71 -25.43
N ARG A 118 10.83 -2.03 -24.83
CA ARG A 118 11.92 -1.05 -24.63
C ARG A 118 12.45 -0.48 -25.93
N LYS A 119 12.71 -1.35 -26.92
CA LYS A 119 13.18 -0.94 -28.26
C LYS A 119 12.16 -0.03 -28.92
N THR A 120 10.88 -0.43 -28.90
CA THR A 120 9.78 0.34 -29.49
C THR A 120 9.65 1.71 -28.83
N TYR A 121 9.66 1.77 -27.49
CA TYR A 121 9.60 3.04 -26.76
C TYR A 121 10.78 3.97 -27.13
N SER A 122 12.00 3.43 -27.15
CA SER A 122 13.20 4.19 -27.50
C SER A 122 13.16 4.70 -28.94
N GLU A 123 12.64 3.91 -29.88
CA GLU A 123 12.52 4.30 -31.28
C GLU A 123 11.47 5.40 -31.47
N LEU A 124 10.33 5.33 -30.78
CA LEU A 124 9.33 6.41 -30.78
C LEU A 124 9.95 7.73 -30.29
N GLN A 125 10.77 7.70 -29.24
CA GLN A 125 11.49 8.89 -28.78
C GLN A 125 12.48 9.42 -29.82
N ARG A 126 13.22 8.56 -30.52
CA ARG A 126 14.13 8.97 -31.62
C ARG A 126 13.40 9.62 -32.79
N LEU A 127 12.15 9.22 -33.03
CA LEU A 127 11.26 9.85 -34.02
C LEU A 127 10.65 11.18 -33.53
N GLY A 128 11.06 11.67 -32.35
CA GLY A 128 10.60 12.94 -31.79
C GLY A 128 9.27 12.86 -31.03
N ILE A 129 8.74 11.66 -30.79
CA ILE A 129 7.51 11.48 -30.00
C ILE A 129 7.82 11.71 -28.52
N LYS A 130 7.04 12.58 -27.87
CA LYS A 130 7.21 12.89 -26.44
C LYS A 130 6.87 11.69 -25.57
N ASN A 131 7.48 11.63 -24.37
CA ASN A 131 7.23 10.55 -23.39
C ASN A 131 5.74 10.36 -23.08
N GLU A 132 4.95 11.43 -23.08
CA GLU A 132 3.50 11.39 -22.86
C GLU A 132 2.74 10.47 -23.83
N ASP A 133 3.19 10.38 -25.08
CA ASP A 133 2.57 9.53 -26.11
C ASP A 133 3.37 8.24 -26.32
N ALA A 134 4.71 8.32 -26.32
CA ALA A 134 5.58 7.16 -26.48
C ALA A 134 5.30 6.08 -25.42
N ARG A 135 4.94 6.47 -24.20
CA ARG A 135 4.63 5.55 -23.09
C ARG A 135 3.45 4.61 -23.36
N PHE A 136 2.63 4.82 -24.38
CA PHE A 136 1.47 3.97 -24.66
C PHE A 136 1.87 2.53 -25.03
N VAL A 137 3.13 2.29 -25.41
CA VAL A 137 3.68 0.95 -25.62
C VAL A 137 4.17 0.28 -24.34
N LEU A 138 4.23 1.01 -23.21
CA LEU A 138 4.76 0.49 -21.95
C LEU A 138 3.78 -0.52 -21.31
N PRO A 139 4.22 -1.75 -21.01
CA PRO A 139 3.36 -2.75 -20.40
C PRO A 139 2.96 -2.44 -18.96
N ASN A 140 1.85 -3.01 -18.51
CA ASN A 140 1.40 -2.92 -17.10
C ASN A 140 2.42 -3.46 -16.07
N ALA A 141 3.37 -4.28 -16.51
CA ALA A 141 4.43 -4.84 -15.67
C ALA A 141 5.52 -3.82 -15.32
N VAL A 142 5.61 -2.69 -16.03
CA VAL A 142 6.61 -1.64 -15.77
C VAL A 142 6.61 -1.25 -14.30
N GLU A 143 7.80 -1.19 -13.71
CA GLU A 143 8.00 -0.78 -12.34
C GLU A 143 7.63 0.70 -12.16
N SER A 144 7.00 1.01 -11.04
CA SER A 144 6.70 2.36 -10.60
C SER A 144 7.09 2.51 -9.15
N GLN A 145 7.40 3.75 -8.77
CA GLN A 145 7.45 4.18 -7.38
C GLN A 145 6.22 5.03 -7.04
N ILE A 146 5.67 4.85 -5.84
CA ILE A 146 4.52 5.63 -5.36
C ILE A 146 4.63 5.91 -3.85
N VAL A 147 4.38 7.15 -3.47
CA VAL A 147 4.13 7.56 -2.09
C VAL A 147 2.63 7.55 -1.84
N VAL A 148 2.21 6.98 -0.71
CA VAL A 148 0.81 6.92 -0.28
C VAL A 148 0.69 7.34 1.17
N THR A 149 -0.21 8.27 1.44
CA THR A 149 -0.59 8.70 2.80
C THR A 149 -2.05 8.36 3.04
N ALA A 150 -2.36 7.81 4.20
CA ALA A 150 -3.74 7.63 4.65
C ALA A 150 -3.83 7.71 6.18
N ASN A 151 -5.03 7.98 6.70
CA ASN A 151 -5.31 7.87 8.12
C ASN A 151 -5.41 6.40 8.57
N LEU A 152 -5.32 6.11 9.87
CA LEU A 152 -5.28 4.72 10.35
C LEU A 152 -6.60 3.97 10.13
N ARG A 153 -7.76 4.66 10.07
CA ARG A 153 -9.03 4.03 9.66
C ARG A 153 -8.95 3.55 8.21
N GLN A 154 -8.43 4.38 7.32
CA GLN A 154 -8.28 4.03 5.91
C GLN A 154 -7.23 2.94 5.71
N TRP A 155 -6.13 2.97 6.47
CA TRP A 155 -5.15 1.87 6.43
C TRP A 155 -5.76 0.54 6.83
N ARG A 156 -6.61 0.51 7.88
CA ARG A 156 -7.37 -0.69 8.22
C ARG A 156 -8.23 -1.17 7.05
N HIS A 157 -8.99 -0.28 6.41
CA HIS A 157 -9.81 -0.62 5.26
C HIS A 157 -8.99 -1.21 4.09
N ILE A 158 -7.86 -0.60 3.75
CA ILE A 158 -6.97 -1.09 2.69
C ILE A 158 -6.43 -2.48 3.05
N ILE A 159 -5.97 -2.67 4.28
CA ILE A 159 -5.41 -3.93 4.76
C ILE A 159 -6.48 -5.03 4.75
N GLU A 160 -7.69 -4.75 5.25
CA GLU A 160 -8.79 -5.71 5.27
C GLU A 160 -9.18 -6.12 3.84
N LEU A 161 -9.33 -5.18 2.90
CA LEU A 161 -9.75 -5.47 1.53
C LEU A 161 -8.63 -6.11 0.69
N ARG A 162 -7.41 -5.63 0.82
CA ARG A 162 -6.29 -6.02 -0.05
C ARG A 162 -5.46 -7.15 0.53
N GLY A 163 -5.51 -7.36 1.84
CA GLY A 163 -4.93 -8.53 2.50
C GLY A 163 -5.73 -9.82 2.28
N ASP A 164 -6.94 -9.74 1.73
CA ASP A 164 -7.82 -10.88 1.47
C ASP A 164 -7.20 -11.86 0.42
N PRO A 165 -7.35 -13.20 0.58
CA PRO A 165 -6.84 -14.18 -0.38
C PRO A 165 -7.31 -13.99 -1.83
N SER A 166 -8.49 -13.40 -2.04
CA SER A 166 -9.03 -13.12 -3.38
C SER A 166 -8.38 -11.92 -4.06
N ALA A 167 -7.69 -11.05 -3.32
CA ALA A 167 -6.96 -9.93 -3.89
C ALA A 167 -5.75 -10.42 -4.71
N GLN A 168 -5.38 -9.68 -5.76
CA GLN A 168 -4.19 -9.98 -6.56
C GLN A 168 -2.95 -10.05 -5.65
N TRP A 169 -2.09 -11.04 -5.87
CA TRP A 169 -0.93 -11.35 -5.03
C TRP A 169 -0.03 -10.13 -4.73
N GLU A 170 0.16 -9.22 -5.68
CA GLU A 170 1.08 -8.09 -5.53
C GLU A 170 0.54 -7.05 -4.53
N ILE A 171 -0.73 -6.66 -4.67
CA ILE A 171 -1.38 -5.73 -3.71
C ILE A 171 -1.63 -6.39 -2.35
N ARG A 172 -1.76 -7.72 -2.33
CA ARG A 172 -1.85 -8.50 -1.08
C ARG A 172 -0.55 -8.49 -0.30
N ARG A 173 0.59 -8.69 -0.96
CA ARG A 173 1.93 -8.55 -0.36
C ARG A 173 2.16 -7.15 0.21
N PHE A 174 1.74 -6.11 -0.53
CA PHE A 174 1.76 -4.74 -0.03
C PHE A 174 0.96 -4.56 1.28
N ALA A 175 -0.29 -5.05 1.30
CA ALA A 175 -1.16 -4.93 2.48
C ALA A 175 -0.57 -5.62 3.72
N ILE A 176 0.03 -6.81 3.54
CA ILE A 176 0.70 -7.56 4.61
C ILE A 176 1.88 -6.78 5.16
N GLU A 177 2.73 -6.22 4.29
CA GLU A 177 3.91 -5.47 4.72
C GLU A 177 3.53 -4.17 5.46
N VAL A 178 2.51 -3.46 4.96
CA VAL A 178 1.97 -2.29 5.66
C VAL A 178 1.42 -2.67 7.03
N LEU A 179 0.67 -3.76 7.16
CA LEU A 179 0.18 -4.24 8.46
C LEU A 179 1.33 -4.58 9.41
N ARG A 180 2.35 -5.30 8.91
CA ARG A 180 3.54 -5.68 9.67
C ARG A 180 4.26 -4.45 10.25
N ILE A 181 4.38 -3.39 9.45
CA ILE A 181 5.00 -2.14 9.89
C ILE A 181 4.08 -1.40 10.88
N LEU A 182 2.80 -1.19 10.53
CA LEU A 182 1.87 -0.42 11.37
C LEU A 182 1.64 -1.04 12.75
N LYS A 183 1.67 -2.37 12.87
CA LYS A 183 1.60 -3.06 14.17
C LYS A 183 2.74 -2.68 15.13
N LYS A 184 3.91 -2.29 14.62
CA LYS A 184 5.04 -1.84 15.45
C LYS A 184 4.80 -0.45 16.06
N HIS A 185 3.97 0.38 15.41
CA HIS A 185 3.75 1.78 15.80
C HIS A 185 2.38 2.06 16.42
N ALA A 186 1.34 1.28 16.07
CA ALA A 186 -0.01 1.40 16.59
C ALA A 186 -0.66 0.01 16.81
N PRO A 187 -0.07 -0.84 17.67
CA PRO A 187 -0.48 -2.24 17.85
C PRO A 187 -1.96 -2.43 18.24
N SER A 188 -2.52 -1.54 19.05
CA SER A 188 -3.91 -1.57 19.51
C SER A 188 -4.89 -1.22 18.39
N VAL A 189 -4.47 -0.36 17.45
CA VAL A 189 -5.28 0.01 16.28
C VAL A 189 -5.43 -1.13 15.29
N PHE A 190 -4.47 -2.06 15.24
CA PHE A 190 -4.44 -3.18 14.29
C PHE A 190 -4.52 -4.55 14.99
N SER A 191 -5.02 -4.61 16.24
CA SER A 191 -4.94 -5.83 17.05
C SER A 191 -5.85 -6.97 16.59
N ASP A 192 -6.92 -6.69 15.83
CA ASP A 192 -7.81 -7.66 15.20
C ASP A 192 -7.32 -8.14 13.83
N LEU A 193 -6.23 -7.61 13.28
CA LEU A 193 -5.77 -8.01 11.96
C LEU A 193 -4.54 -8.90 12.12
N GLU A 194 -4.61 -10.18 11.79
CA GLU A 194 -3.52 -11.14 11.87
C GLU A 194 -2.93 -11.46 10.49
N ILE A 195 -1.61 -11.63 10.43
CA ILE A 195 -0.92 -12.05 9.22
C ILE A 195 -0.86 -13.58 9.25
N ASP A 196 -1.51 -14.21 8.28
CA ASP A 196 -1.38 -15.63 8.03
C ASP A 196 -0.21 -15.85 7.06
N GLU A 197 0.98 -16.09 7.61
CA GLU A 197 2.21 -16.29 6.82
C GLU A 197 2.12 -17.52 5.89
N LYS A 198 1.32 -18.53 6.25
CA LYS A 198 1.15 -19.75 5.44
C LYS A 198 0.35 -19.47 4.18
N ASN A 199 -0.72 -18.68 4.30
CA ASN A 199 -1.62 -18.38 3.19
C ASN A 199 -1.32 -17.03 2.51
N GLU A 200 -0.25 -16.35 2.92
CA GLU A 200 0.14 -15.00 2.47
C GLU A 200 -1.09 -14.07 2.43
N CYS A 201 -1.84 -14.00 3.54
CA CYS A 201 -3.05 -13.17 3.64
C CYS A 201 -3.22 -12.53 5.02
N VAL A 202 -4.20 -11.63 5.13
CA VAL A 202 -4.60 -11.00 6.40
C VAL A 202 -5.96 -11.55 6.81
N LYS A 203 -6.08 -11.93 8.09
CA LYS A 203 -7.31 -12.42 8.70
C LYS A 203 -7.79 -11.45 9.77
N LYS A 204 -9.10 -11.27 9.86
CA LYS A 204 -9.71 -10.53 10.96
C LYS A 204 -10.05 -11.50 12.09
N VAL A 205 -9.57 -11.22 13.29
CA VAL A 205 -9.83 -12.00 14.51
C VAL A 205 -10.70 -11.20 15.48
N PRO A 206 -11.55 -11.87 16.28
CA PRO A 206 -12.37 -11.20 17.30
C PRO A 206 -11.53 -10.47 18.37
N ILE A 207 -12.00 -9.29 18.83
CA ILE A 207 -11.47 -8.55 20.00
C ILE A 207 -12.54 -8.44 21.09
#